data_AF-A0A450TW46-F1
#
_entry.id   AF-A0A450TW46-F1
#
_cell.length_a   1.000
_cell.length_b   1.000
_cell.length_c   1.000
_cell.angle_alpha   90.00
_cell.angle_beta   90.00
_cell.angle_gamma   90.00
#
_symmetry.space_group_name_H-M   'P 1'
#
loop_
_entity.id
_entity.type
_entity.pdbx_description
1 polymer ?
#
loop_
_entity_poly.entity_id
_entity_poly.type
_entity_poly.pdbx_seq_one_letter_code
_entity_poly.pdbx_strand_id
1 'polypeptide(L)' 'MATFLDESEVRILTGRVRHGAQVRALRGMGIEHVVRPDGSPVVLRSHVETEMGNTDFRRRPERAWTPDLEELR' A
#
# COMPACT_ATOMS: atom_id res chain seq x y z
N MET A 1 4.29 18.02 -2.40
CA MET A 1 3.28 16.95 -2.41
C MET A 1 2.97 16.54 -0.98
N ALA A 2 1.72 16.24 -0.64
CA ALA A 2 1.34 15.83 0.71
C ALA A 2 1.61 14.33 0.93
N THR A 3 2.15 13.98 2.11
CA THR A 3 2.48 12.61 2.52
C THR A 3 1.26 11.69 2.58
N PHE A 4 0.12 12.23 2.97
CA PHE A 4 -1.13 11.49 3.14
C PHE A 4 -2.16 11.93 2.10
N LEU A 5 -3.13 11.05 1.86
CA LEU A 5 -4.34 11.41 1.13
C LEU A 5 -5.23 12.29 2.00
N ASP A 6 -5.84 13.31 1.39
CA ASP A 6 -6.88 14.09 2.02
C ASP A 6 -8.26 13.40 1.94
N GLU A 7 -9.26 13.97 2.62
CA GLU A 7 -10.60 13.38 2.67
C GLU A 7 -11.26 13.28 1.29
N SER A 8 -11.04 14.27 0.42
CA SER A 8 -11.61 14.28 -0.94
C SER A 8 -11.00 13.19 -1.79
N GLU A 9 -9.68 12.97 -1.67
CA GLU A 9 -8.97 11.91 -2.37
C GLU A 9 -9.41 10.53 -1.87
N VAL A 10 -9.53 10.32 -0.56
CA VAL A 10 -10.06 9.07 0.01
C VAL A 10 -11.49 8.82 -0.47
N ARG A 11 -12.32 9.86 -0.55
CA ARG A 11 -13.69 9.76 -1.07
C ARG A 11 -13.71 9.35 -2.54
N ILE A 12 -12.87 9.97 -3.37
CA ILE A 12 -12.75 9.64 -4.80
C ILE A 12 -12.24 8.20 -4.96
N LEU A 13 -11.18 7.84 -4.24
CA LEU A 13 -10.54 6.52 -4.26
C LEU A 13 -11.52 5.39 -3.91
N THR A 14 -12.31 5.59 -2.86
CA THR A 14 -13.22 4.56 -2.34
C THR A 14 -14.61 4.61 -2.96
N GLY A 15 -15.00 5.74 -3.56
CA GLY A 15 -16.38 6.03 -3.97
C GLY A 15 -17.35 6.13 -2.79
N ARG A 16 -16.86 6.26 -1.55
CA ARG A 16 -17.66 6.26 -0.32
C ARG A 16 -17.53 7.56 0.45
N VAL A 17 -18.60 7.94 1.14
CA VAL A 17 -18.66 9.14 1.99
C VAL A 17 -18.48 8.83 3.48
N ARG A 18 -19.07 7.75 3.97
CA ARG A 18 -19.05 7.43 5.40
C ARG A 18 -17.71 6.77 5.75
N HIS A 19 -17.02 7.24 6.80
CA HIS A 19 -15.71 6.72 7.20
C HIS A 19 -15.67 5.20 7.36
N GLY A 20 -16.66 4.61 8.05
CA GLY A 20 -16.72 3.15 8.20
C GLY A 20 -16.87 2.40 6.87
N ALA A 21 -17.52 3.00 5.86
CA ALA A 21 -17.62 2.42 4.52
C ALA A 21 -16.32 2.60 3.73
N GLN A 22 -15.61 3.72 3.90
CA GLN A 22 -14.29 3.95 3.32
C GLN A 22 -13.28 2.93 3.87
N VAL A 23 -13.22 2.74 5.19
CA VAL A 23 -12.36 1.73 5.85
C VAL A 23 -12.61 0.33 5.30
N ARG A 24 -13.88 -0.08 5.16
CA ARG A 24 -14.22 -1.39 4.57
C ARG A 24 -13.78 -1.50 3.11
N ALA A 25 -13.93 -0.44 2.32
CA ALA A 25 -13.45 -0.41 0.94
C ALA A 25 -11.93 -0.53 0.88
N LEU A 26 -11.18 0.26 1.66
CA LEU A 26 -9.72 0.20 1.73
C LEU A 26 -9.21 -1.20 2.12
N ARG A 27 -9.86 -1.86 3.09
CA ARG A 27 -9.57 -3.27 3.42
C ARG A 27 -9.82 -4.22 2.26
N GLY A 28 -10.95 -4.07 1.57
CA GLY A 28 -11.27 -4.88 0.39
C GLY A 28 -10.33 -4.66 -0.79
N MET A 29 -9.71 -3.47 -0.87
CA MET A 29 -8.71 -3.11 -1.87
C MET A 29 -7.28 -3.56 -1.48
N GLY A 30 -7.07 -4.06 -0.26
CA GLY A 30 -5.73 -4.40 0.23
C GLY A 30 -4.85 -3.19 0.57
N ILE A 31 -5.42 -1.99 0.67
CA ILE A 31 -4.67 -0.77 0.94
C ILE A 31 -4.48 -0.59 2.44
N GLU A 32 -3.22 -0.49 2.85
CA GLU A 32 -2.83 -0.21 4.23
C GLU A 32 -3.28 1.18 4.67
N HIS A 33 -3.92 1.24 5.84
CA HIS A 33 -4.45 2.47 6.41
C HIS A 33 -4.51 2.36 7.94
N VAL A 34 -4.47 3.53 8.59
CA VAL A 34 -4.67 3.67 10.03
C VAL A 34 -6.00 4.37 10.26
N VAL A 35 -6.75 3.95 11.28
CA VAL A 35 -8.01 4.60 11.67
C VAL A 35 -7.74 5.53 12.84
N ARG A 36 -8.07 6.81 12.70
CA ARG A 36 -7.98 7.79 13.78
C ARG A 36 -9.05 7.53 14.86
N PRO A 37 -8.92 8.12 16.06
CA PRO A 37 -9.94 8.01 17.09
C PRO A 37 -11.34 8.51 16.68
N ASP A 38 -11.42 9.44 15.73
CA ASP A 38 -12.67 9.95 15.14
C ASP A 38 -13.28 9.01 14.07
N GLY A 39 -12.61 7.89 13.78
CA GLY A 39 -13.02 6.90 12.79
C GLY A 39 -12.59 7.21 11.35
N SER A 40 -11.99 8.37 11.07
CA SER A 40 -11.50 8.71 9.73
C SER A 40 -10.25 7.88 9.36
N PRO A 41 -10.16 7.38 8.11
CA PRO A 41 -8.96 6.66 7.66
C PRO A 41 -7.83 7.63 7.27
N VAL A 42 -6.60 7.25 7.62
CA VAL A 42 -5.36 7.88 7.16
C VAL A 42 -4.68 6.90 6.22
N VAL A 43 -4.41 7.36 5.01
CA VAL A 43 -3.81 6.56 3.94
C VAL A 43 -2.54 7.25 3.47
N LEU A 44 -1.45 6.49 3.36
CA LEU A 44 -0.19 6.99 2.83
C LEU A 44 -0.30 7.10 1.30
N ARG A 45 0.00 8.27 0.73
CA ARG A 45 -0.10 8.49 -0.72
C ARG A 45 0.77 7.52 -1.51
N SER A 46 2.03 7.38 -1.10
CA SER A 46 3.01 6.52 -1.78
C SER A 46 2.59 5.04 -1.80
N HIS A 47 1.84 4.59 -0.80
CA HIS A 47 1.34 3.22 -0.78
C HIS A 47 0.27 3.02 -1.85
N VAL A 48 -0.70 3.93 -1.97
CA VAL A 48 -1.74 3.87 -3.02
C VAL A 48 -1.12 3.94 -4.42
N GLU A 49 -0.14 4.83 -4.60
CA GLU A 49 0.60 4.92 -5.87
C GLU A 49 1.34 3.62 -6.20
N THR A 50 1.88 2.91 -5.20
CA THR A 50 2.56 1.62 -5.39
C THR A 50 1.58 0.50 -5.72
N GLU A 51 0.42 0.45 -5.08
CA GLU A 51 -0.59 -0.61 -5.30
C GLU A 51 -1.37 -0.41 -6.61
N MET A 52 -1.59 0.84 -7.05
CA MET A 52 -2.38 1.17 -8.24
C MET A 52 -1.54 1.45 -9.48
N GLY A 53 -0.36 2.04 -9.30
CA GLY A 53 0.62 2.25 -10.35
C GLY A 53 1.49 1.00 -10.41
N ASN A 54 1.26 0.18 -11.42
CA ASN A 54 2.01 -1.04 -11.75
C ASN A 54 3.51 -0.77 -12.00
N THR A 55 4.23 -0.27 -11.00
CA THR A 55 5.68 -0.08 -11.02
C THR A 55 6.25 -1.28 -10.31
N ASP A 56 6.65 -2.23 -11.15
CA ASP A 56 7.55 -3.33 -10.86
C ASP A 56 7.35 -3.94 -9.48
N PHE A 57 6.63 -5.07 -9.46
CA PHE A 57 6.77 -6.11 -8.44
C PHE A 57 8.14 -5.94 -7.80
N ARG A 58 8.18 -5.52 -6.53
CA ARG A 58 9.39 -5.73 -5.75
C ARG A 58 9.59 -7.24 -5.81
N ARG A 59 10.37 -7.70 -6.79
CA ARG A 59 10.96 -9.03 -6.80
C ARG A 59 11.59 -9.05 -5.43
N ARG A 60 10.99 -9.80 -4.50
CA ARG A 60 11.72 -10.27 -3.33
C ARG A 60 13.03 -10.74 -3.93
N PRO A 61 14.18 -10.13 -3.58
CA PRO A 61 15.43 -10.50 -4.21
C PRO A 61 15.51 -12.00 -4.09
N GLU A 62 15.45 -12.68 -5.24
CA GLU A 62 15.63 -14.11 -5.31
C GLU A 62 16.96 -14.33 -4.60
N ARG A 63 16.94 -15.09 -3.50
CA ARG A 63 18.18 -15.40 -2.79
C ARG A 63 19.05 -16.09 -3.83
N ALA A 64 20.00 -15.35 -4.39
CA ALA A 64 20.96 -15.89 -5.32
C ALA A 64 21.73 -16.94 -4.52
N TRP A 65 21.40 -18.19 -4.76
CA TRP A 65 22.16 -19.29 -4.24
C TRP A 65 23.49 -19.26 -4.98
N THR A 66 24.54 -18.83 -4.29
CA THR A 66 25.90 -18.92 -4.81
C THR A 66 26.48 -20.23 -4.27
N PRO A 67 26.76 -21.24 -5.12
CA PRO A 67 27.57 -22.36 -4.69
C PRO A 67 28.94 -21.85 -4.27
N ASP A 68 29.46 -22.38 -3.16
CA ASP A 68 30.84 -22.15 -2.78
C ASP A 68 31.74 -22.99 -3.70
N LEU A 69 32.37 -22.33 -4.68
CA LEU A 69 33.20 -22.99 -5.69
C LEU A 69 34.65 -23.21 -5.21
N GLU A 70 34.99 -22.84 -3.97
CA GLU A 70 36.33 -23.11 -3.40
C GLU A 70 36.60 -24.61 -3.23
N GLU A 71 35.57 -25.46 -3.13
CA GLU A 71 35.73 -26.90 -2.90
C GLU A 71 36.06 -27.72 -4.17
N LEU A 72 36.14 -27.09 -5.35
CA LEU A 72 36.39 -27.77 -6.64
C LEU A 72 37.82 -27.60 -7.18
N ARG A 73 38.75 -26.99 -6.42
CA ARG A 73 40.14 -26.76 -6.85
C ARG A 73 41.15 -27.72 -6.21
#